data_AF-F0WDJ9-F1
#
_entry.id   AF-F0WDJ9-F1
#
_cell.length_a   1.000
_cell.length_b   1.000
_cell.length_c   1.000
_cell.angle_alpha   90.00
_cell.angle_beta   90.00
_cell.angle_gamma   90.00
#
_symmetry.space_group_name_H-M   'P 1'
#
loop_
_entity.id
_entity.type
_entity.pdbx_description
1 polymer ?
#
loop_
_entity_poly.entity_id
_entity_poly.type
_entity_poly.pdbx_seq_one_letter_code
_entity_poly.pdbx_strand_id
1 'polypeptide(L)'
;MKRALFLTAQTLLYLGNHAQSHIRCQSVIFGKCGDSLRPSELNCCDYGYCQPWKAEYYQCIDKPARCSIQHTDKDLHGNDLETLYGLQPNECCTKCASTKGCVAYTFINENPDEKALVI
;
A
#
# COMPACT_ATOMS: atom_id res chain seq x y z
N MET A 1 -1.65 13.41 -13.00
CA MET A 1 -2.95 14.08 -13.27
C MET A 1 -3.87 13.11 -14.01
N LYS A 2 -4.88 12.55 -13.33
CA LYS A 2 -6.04 11.91 -13.99
C LYS A 2 -7.27 12.48 -13.31
N ARG A 3 -8.09 13.16 -14.09
CA ARG A 3 -9.30 13.88 -13.69
C ARG A 3 -10.43 12.86 -13.48
N ALA A 4 -11.15 12.96 -12.37
CA ALA A 4 -12.45 12.30 -12.22
C ALA A 4 -13.47 13.10 -13.06
N LEU A 5 -14.07 12.45 -14.06
CA LEU A 5 -15.20 12.98 -14.79
C LEU A 5 -16.42 12.15 -14.38
N PHE A 6 -17.21 12.67 -13.44
CA PHE A 6 -18.56 12.17 -13.21
C PHE A 6 -19.46 12.77 -14.29
N LEU A 7 -19.88 11.95 -15.25
CA LEU A 7 -20.94 12.29 -16.20
C LEU A 7 -22.14 11.37 -15.98
N THR A 8 -23.29 11.98 -16.18
CA THR A 8 -24.66 11.62 -15.83
C THR A 8 -25.18 10.33 -16.45
N ALA A 9 -26.22 9.79 -15.81
CA ALA A 9 -27.00 8.62 -16.15
C ALA A 9 -27.34 8.46 -17.65
N GLN A 10 -27.09 7.27 -18.18
CA GLN A 10 -27.83 6.68 -19.28
C GLN A 10 -27.82 5.15 -19.15
N THR A 11 -29.02 4.58 -19.19
CA THR A 11 -29.35 3.16 -19.16
C THR A 11 -28.76 2.42 -20.36
N LEU A 12 -27.89 1.45 -20.11
CA LEU A 12 -27.62 0.33 -21.00
C LEU A 12 -28.05 -0.96 -20.29
N LEU A 13 -29.00 -1.66 -20.92
CA LEU A 13 -29.42 -3.01 -20.54
C LEU A 13 -28.21 -3.94 -20.65
N TYR A 14 -27.64 -4.34 -19.51
CA TYR A 14 -26.80 -5.52 -19.41
C TYR A 14 -27.45 -6.45 -18.39
N LEU A 15 -28.10 -7.51 -18.88
CA LEU A 15 -28.34 -8.71 -18.08
C LEU A 15 -26.99 -9.39 -17.86
N GLY A 16 -26.19 -8.80 -17.00
CA GLY A 16 -25.01 -9.43 -16.42
C GLY A 16 -25.26 -9.50 -14.93
N ASN A 17 -25.33 -10.71 -14.38
CA ASN A 17 -25.16 -10.94 -12.96
C ASN A 17 -23.77 -10.41 -12.59
N HIS A 18 -23.64 -9.12 -12.30
CA HIS A 18 -22.48 -8.56 -11.64
C HIS A 18 -22.59 -8.94 -10.17
N ALA A 19 -22.40 -10.23 -9.88
CA ALA A 19 -21.72 -10.58 -8.65
C ALA A 19 -20.38 -9.85 -8.75
N GLN A 20 -20.26 -8.70 -8.08
CA GLN A 20 -18.98 -8.10 -7.81
C GLN A 20 -18.23 -9.16 -6.99
N SER A 21 -17.54 -10.07 -7.68
CA SER A 21 -16.58 -10.97 -7.09
C SER A 21 -15.49 -10.06 -6.58
N HIS A 22 -15.69 -9.53 -5.37
CA HIS A 22 -14.61 -9.03 -4.57
C HIS A 22 -13.61 -10.18 -4.53
N ILE A 23 -12.51 -10.05 -5.27
CA ILE A 23 -11.37 -10.94 -5.16
C ILE A 23 -11.03 -10.89 -3.68
N ARG A 24 -11.41 -11.94 -2.96
CA ARG A 24 -11.16 -12.01 -1.53
C ARG A 24 -9.67 -12.24 -1.37
N CYS A 25 -9.02 -11.35 -0.63
CA CYS A 25 -7.61 -11.45 -0.37
C CYS A 25 -7.41 -12.52 0.70
N GLN A 26 -7.42 -13.79 0.28
CA GLN A 26 -7.24 -14.96 1.16
C GLN A 26 -5.79 -15.05 1.66
N SER A 27 -5.28 -13.99 2.29
CA SER A 27 -4.01 -13.99 3.00
C SER A 27 -4.27 -13.77 4.49
N VAL A 28 -3.79 -14.71 5.30
CA VAL A 28 -3.69 -14.55 6.75
C VAL A 28 -2.54 -13.60 7.08
N ILE A 29 -2.58 -12.96 8.26
CA ILE A 29 -1.42 -12.21 8.76
C ILE A 29 -0.19 -13.14 8.77
N PHE A 30 0.95 -12.60 8.35
CA PHE A 30 2.22 -13.27 8.08
C PHE A 30 2.27 -14.22 6.86
N GLY A 31 1.15 -14.42 6.16
CA GLY A 31 1.10 -15.19 4.91
C GLY A 31 1.64 -14.43 3.71
N LYS A 32 2.03 -15.15 2.64
CA LYS A 32 2.35 -14.54 1.35
C LYS A 32 1.09 -13.86 0.82
N CYS A 33 1.18 -12.57 0.56
CA CYS A 33 0.09 -11.78 0.03
C CYS A 33 0.34 -11.33 -1.39
N GLY A 34 1.57 -11.44 -1.92
CA GLY A 34 1.91 -11.06 -3.29
C GLY A 34 3.35 -11.04 -3.73
N ASP A 35 3.59 -10.40 -4.88
CA ASP A 35 4.87 -10.19 -5.56
C ASP A 35 4.74 -9.10 -6.64
N SER A 36 5.87 -8.68 -7.20
CA SER A 36 5.98 -7.62 -8.20
C SER A 36 5.63 -8.05 -9.62
N LEU A 37 5.49 -9.36 -9.86
CA LEU A 37 5.22 -9.92 -11.20
C LEU A 37 3.74 -9.85 -11.59
N ARG A 38 2.86 -9.55 -10.63
CA ARG A 38 1.41 -9.51 -10.83
C ARG A 38 0.86 -8.11 -10.59
N PRO A 39 -0.32 -7.80 -11.16
CA PRO A 39 -0.96 -6.50 -10.95
C PRO A 39 -1.13 -6.17 -9.47
N SER A 40 -0.85 -4.92 -9.08
CA SER A 40 -0.91 -4.48 -7.68
C SER A 40 -2.30 -4.65 -7.06
N GLU A 41 -3.37 -4.70 -7.85
CA GLU A 41 -4.74 -4.97 -7.39
C GLU A 41 -4.90 -6.40 -6.83
N LEU A 42 -4.00 -7.32 -7.19
CA LEU A 42 -3.95 -8.67 -6.63
C LEU A 42 -3.07 -8.74 -5.37
N ASN A 43 -2.17 -7.75 -5.16
CA ASN A 43 -1.33 -7.58 -3.96
C ASN A 43 -2.16 -7.06 -2.80
N CYS A 44 -2.82 -7.98 -2.08
CA CYS A 44 -3.81 -7.58 -1.11
C CYS A 44 -3.88 -8.48 0.11
N CYS A 45 -4.41 -7.93 1.22
CA CYS A 45 -4.68 -8.65 2.45
C CYS A 45 -5.97 -8.16 3.12
N ASP A 46 -6.83 -9.11 3.53
CA ASP A 46 -8.14 -8.82 4.14
C ASP A 46 -7.99 -8.08 5.49
N TYR A 47 -7.04 -8.49 6.33
CA TYR A 47 -6.90 -7.99 7.71
C TYR A 47 -5.62 -7.17 7.95
N GLY A 48 -4.82 -6.95 6.90
CA GLY A 48 -3.54 -6.28 6.98
C GLY A 48 -3.27 -5.45 5.73
N TYR A 49 -2.00 -5.18 5.46
CA TYR A 49 -1.58 -4.66 4.17
C TYR A 49 -0.49 -5.55 3.57
N CYS A 50 -0.39 -5.52 2.25
CA CYS A 50 0.52 -6.39 1.53
C CYS A 50 1.89 -5.72 1.39
N GLN A 51 2.81 -6.04 2.30
CA GLN A 51 4.10 -5.38 2.40
C GLN A 51 5.15 -6.01 1.47
N PRO A 52 5.76 -5.25 0.56
CA PRO A 52 6.84 -5.74 -0.30
C PRO A 52 8.16 -5.84 0.47
N TRP A 53 8.58 -7.07 0.77
CA TRP A 53 9.92 -7.32 1.34
C TRP A 53 10.98 -7.55 0.26
N LYS A 54 10.58 -8.10 -0.88
CA LYS A 54 11.40 -8.25 -2.07
C LYS A 54 10.49 -8.52 -3.25
N ALA A 55 11.02 -8.36 -4.47
CA ALA A 55 10.26 -8.51 -5.71
C ALA A 55 9.36 -9.76 -5.72
N GLU A 56 9.87 -10.92 -5.30
CA GLU A 56 9.15 -12.19 -5.36
C GLU A 56 8.33 -12.55 -4.10
N TYR A 57 8.39 -11.71 -3.06
CA TYR A 57 7.75 -12.03 -1.77
C TYR A 57 7.23 -10.79 -1.04
N TYR A 58 5.92 -10.62 -1.11
CA TYR A 58 5.18 -9.66 -0.30
C TYR A 58 4.43 -10.44 0.78
N GLN A 59 4.40 -9.89 1.99
CA GLN A 59 3.77 -10.53 3.14
C GLN A 59 2.62 -9.70 3.67
N CYS A 60 1.52 -10.35 4.04
CA CYS A 60 0.49 -9.66 4.78
C CYS A 60 0.98 -9.38 6.20
N ILE A 61 0.95 -8.13 6.62
CA ILE A 61 1.28 -7.73 7.99
C ILE A 61 0.25 -6.76 8.53
N ASP A 62 0.23 -6.60 9.85
CA ASP A 62 -0.70 -5.70 10.52
C ASP A 62 -0.53 -4.25 10.08
N LYS A 63 -1.65 -3.58 9.87
CA LYS A 63 -1.65 -2.14 9.57
C LYS A 63 -1.19 -1.36 10.80
N PRO A 64 -0.29 -0.37 10.64
CA PRO A 64 0.06 0.51 11.74
C PRO A 64 -1.20 1.25 12.24
N ALA A 65 -1.39 1.34 13.56
CA ALA A 65 -2.62 1.87 14.15
C ALA A 65 -2.98 3.31 13.70
N ARG A 66 -1.96 4.15 13.44
CA ARG A 66 -2.14 5.53 12.97
C ARG A 66 -2.10 5.70 11.46
N CYS A 67 -1.69 4.66 10.72
CA CYS A 67 -1.50 4.70 9.28
C CYS A 67 -2.28 3.54 8.65
N SER A 68 -3.61 3.62 8.76
CA SER A 68 -4.53 2.54 8.37
C SER A 68 -4.67 2.36 6.85
N ILE A 69 -4.27 3.37 6.07
CA ILE A 69 -4.19 3.29 4.62
C ILE A 69 -2.72 3.09 4.25
N GLN A 70 -2.44 1.97 3.58
CA GLN A 70 -1.13 1.61 3.07
C GLN A 70 -1.26 1.36 1.57
N HIS A 71 -0.34 1.90 0.79
CA HIS A 71 -0.30 1.72 -0.64
C HIS A 71 0.95 0.93 -1.04
N THR A 72 0.75 -0.31 -1.45
CA THR A 72 1.81 -1.17 -1.97
C THR A 72 2.28 -0.66 -3.33
N ASP A 73 3.59 -0.74 -3.59
CA ASP A 73 4.22 -0.31 -4.86
C ASP A 73 3.92 1.16 -5.24
N LYS A 74 3.79 2.04 -4.24
CA LYS A 74 3.62 3.49 -4.45
C LYS A 74 4.71 4.27 -3.75
N ASP A 75 5.32 5.16 -4.52
CA ASP A 75 6.20 6.21 -4.01
C ASP A 75 5.46 7.55 -4.03
N LEU A 76 5.57 8.28 -2.94
CA LEU A 76 5.07 9.64 -2.76
C LEU A 76 6.21 10.62 -3.06
N HIS A 77 6.35 11.01 -4.33
CA HIS A 77 7.45 11.89 -4.73
C HIS A 77 7.23 13.36 -4.32
N GLY A 78 8.25 13.94 -3.68
CA GLY A 78 8.43 15.37 -3.52
C GLY A 78 7.83 15.95 -2.23
N ASN A 79 8.60 16.86 -1.61
CA ASN A 79 8.36 17.48 -0.28
C ASN A 79 8.76 16.62 0.92
N ASP A 80 9.76 15.76 0.72
CA ASP A 80 10.34 14.97 1.80
C ASP A 80 10.94 15.93 2.86
N LEU A 81 10.39 15.88 4.07
CA LEU A 81 10.87 16.50 5.29
C LEU A 81 12.18 15.87 5.79
N GLU A 82 12.32 14.53 5.68
CA GLU A 82 13.49 13.80 6.18
C GLU A 82 13.64 12.44 5.47
N THR A 83 14.89 11.99 5.30
CA THR A 83 15.22 10.62 4.89
C THR A 83 15.96 9.90 6.01
N LEU A 84 15.42 8.77 6.46
CA LEU A 84 16.01 7.95 7.54
C LEU A 84 16.30 6.54 7.06
N TYR A 85 17.28 5.89 7.68
CA TYR A 85 17.70 4.54 7.31
C TYR A 85 17.54 3.55 8.47
N GLY A 86 17.35 2.27 8.14
CA GLY A 86 17.35 1.17 9.11
C GLY A 86 16.03 1.00 9.87
N LEU A 87 14.96 1.65 9.43
CA LEU A 87 13.64 1.56 10.05
C LEU A 87 12.81 0.40 9.49
N GLN A 88 11.84 -0.04 10.27
CA GLN A 88 10.76 -0.93 9.87
C GLN A 88 9.51 -0.13 9.47
N PRO A 89 8.56 -0.74 8.75
CA PRO A 89 7.38 -0.01 8.26
C PRO A 89 6.49 0.58 9.36
N ASN A 90 6.37 -0.09 10.50
CA ASN A 90 5.64 0.43 11.67
C ASN A 90 6.37 1.63 12.33
N GLU A 91 7.70 1.61 12.34
CA GLU A 91 8.55 2.69 12.82
C GLU A 91 8.42 3.92 11.92
N CYS A 92 8.22 3.72 10.62
CA CYS A 92 7.94 4.81 9.66
C CYS A 92 6.65 5.56 10.02
N CYS A 93 5.57 4.83 10.29
CA CYS A 93 4.31 5.43 10.75
C CYS A 93 4.49 6.19 12.07
N THR A 94 5.24 5.61 13.01
CA THR A 94 5.50 6.23 14.33
C THR A 94 6.30 7.52 14.18
N LYS A 95 7.36 7.49 13.36
CA LYS A 95 8.21 8.64 13.08
C LYS A 95 7.41 9.76 12.42
N CYS A 96 6.65 9.47 11.35
CA CYS A 96 5.76 10.44 10.73
C CYS A 96 4.79 11.06 11.73
N ALA A 97 4.14 10.25 12.58
CA ALA A 97 3.22 10.75 13.59
C ALA A 97 3.89 11.67 14.64
N SER A 98 5.20 11.58 14.83
CA SER A 98 5.99 12.46 15.71
C SER A 98 6.61 13.66 14.99
N THR A 99 6.68 13.64 13.66
CA THR A 99 7.27 14.71 12.85
C THR A 99 6.22 15.76 12.52
N LYS A 100 6.43 16.98 13.02
CA LYS A 100 5.54 18.12 12.73
C LYS A 100 5.49 18.38 11.23
N GLY A 101 4.28 18.38 10.67
CA GLY A 101 4.05 18.61 9.24
C GLY A 101 4.03 17.34 8.39
N CYS A 102 4.36 16.18 8.95
CA CYS A 102 4.24 14.93 8.22
C CYS A 102 2.77 14.56 7.99
N VAL A 103 2.44 14.18 6.76
CA VAL A 103 1.11 13.70 6.36
C VAL A 103 1.13 12.29 5.78
N ALA A 104 2.30 11.80 5.37
CA ALA A 104 2.49 10.46 4.80
C ALA A 104 3.96 10.06 4.88
N TYR A 105 4.25 8.80 4.57
CA TYR A 105 5.61 8.32 4.43
C TYR A 105 5.72 7.32 3.28
N THR A 106 6.90 7.19 2.69
CA THR A 106 7.29 6.07 1.83
C THR A 106 8.27 5.18 2.58
N PHE A 107 8.02 3.87 2.58
CA PHE A 107 8.97 2.86 3.05
C PHE A 107 9.58 2.12 1.85
N ILE A 108 10.91 2.15 1.73
CA ILE A 108 11.65 1.55 0.61
C ILE A 108 12.47 0.38 1.14
N ASN A 109 12.25 -0.81 0.56
CA ASN A 109 12.93 -2.05 0.95
C ASN A 109 13.86 -2.60 -0.14
N GLU A 110 14.30 -1.75 -1.07
CA GLU A 110 15.12 -2.15 -2.21
C GLU A 110 16.62 -2.28 -1.88
N ASN A 111 17.07 -1.78 -0.72
CA ASN A 111 18.47 -1.86 -0.30
C ASN A 111 18.60 -2.62 1.04
N PRO A 112 19.30 -3.77 1.09
CA PRO A 112 19.43 -4.59 2.30
C PRO A 112 20.10 -3.86 3.47
N ASP A 113 21.01 -2.92 3.17
CA ASP A 113 21.80 -2.19 4.17
C ASP A 113 21.14 -0.87 4.60
N GLU A 114 20.10 -0.40 3.90
CA GLU A 114 19.55 0.94 4.04
C GLU A 114 18.06 0.97 3.72
N LYS A 115 17.24 0.40 4.61
CA LYS A 115 15.78 0.58 4.57
C LYS A 115 15.45 2.04 4.73
N ALA A 116 15.03 2.70 3.65
CA ALA A 116 14.82 4.14 3.65
C ALA A 116 13.36 4.47 4.00
N LEU A 117 13.20 5.39 4.93
CA LEU A 117 11.98 6.12 5.18
C LEU A 117 12.11 7.49 4.53
N VAL A 118 11.14 7.85 3.71
CA VAL A 118 10.98 9.20 3.17
C VAL A 118 9.72 9.79 3.78
N ILE A 119 9.86 10.86 4.58
CA ILE A 119 8.80 11.53 5.34
C ILE A 119 8.52 12.86 4.68
#